data_AF-A0A803QK13-F1
#
_entry.id   AF-A0A803QK13-F1
#
_cell.length_a   1.000
_cell.length_b   1.000
_cell.length_c   1.000
_cell.angle_alpha   90.00
_cell.angle_beta   90.00
_cell.angle_gamma   90.00
#
_symmetry.space_group_name_H-M   'P 1'
#
loop_
_entity.id
_entity.type
_entity.pdbx_description
1 polymer ?
#
loop_
_entity_poly.entity_id
_entity_poly.type
_entity_poly.pdbx_seq_one_letter_code
_entity_poly.pdbx_strand_id
1 'polypeptide(L)'
;MKEIGVSGSRPLVKEVCTTCGSHDSTERTWMMFPGTDVFARIPFHAAHSIIETDQEHLDFETKKLHSYVKDKTLLISEKGALADKISPAVLKSLVTLTGNNRK
;
A
#
# COMPACT_ATOMS: atom_id res chain seq x y z
N MET A 1 -22.56 21.62 29.26
CA MET A 1 -22.54 22.77 28.34
C MET A 1 -21.38 23.70 28.69
N LYS A 2 -20.29 23.67 27.90
CA LYS A 2 -19.59 24.88 27.44
C LYS A 2 -18.69 24.47 26.28
N GLU A 3 -19.25 24.63 25.08
CA GLU A 3 -18.55 24.67 23.81
C GLU A 3 -17.40 25.69 23.93
N ILE A 4 -16.15 25.22 23.93
CA ILE A 4 -15.00 26.08 23.71
C ILE A 4 -14.74 25.99 22.21
N GLY A 5 -15.44 26.86 21.47
CA GLY A 5 -15.20 27.07 20.05
C GLY A 5 -13.77 27.54 19.86
N VAL A 6 -12.90 26.61 19.45
CA VAL A 6 -11.58 26.93 18.91
C VAL A 6 -11.84 27.76 17.66
N SER A 7 -11.50 29.04 17.77
CA SER A 7 -11.51 30.05 16.72
C SER A 7 -11.01 29.46 15.41
N GLY A 8 -11.88 29.46 14.40
CA GLY A 8 -11.55 29.00 13.05
C GLY A 8 -10.39 29.82 12.47
N SER A 9 -9.19 29.24 12.50
CA SER A 9 -8.10 29.66 11.63
C SER A 9 -8.55 29.42 10.20
N ARG A 10 -8.75 30.49 9.43
CA ARG A 10 -8.96 30.38 7.97
C ARG A 10 -7.80 29.57 7.39
N PRO A 11 -8.05 28.43 6.71
CA PRO A 11 -6.99 27.73 6.00
C PRO A 11 -6.51 28.65 4.88
N LEU A 12 -5.27 29.15 4.96
CA LEU A 12 -4.71 30.07 3.97
C LEU A 12 -4.51 29.39 2.60
N VAL A 13 -4.61 28.07 2.54
CA VAL A 13 -4.79 27.24 1.33
C VAL A 13 -5.69 26.07 1.74
N LYS A 14 -6.81 25.85 1.05
CA LYS A 14 -7.56 24.60 1.18
C LYS A 14 -6.82 23.60 0.30
N GLU A 15 -5.96 22.77 0.89
CA GLU A 15 -5.33 21.67 0.14
C GLU A 15 -6.45 20.76 -0.38
N VAL A 16 -6.74 20.90 -1.67
CA VAL A 16 -7.68 20.04 -2.36
C VAL A 16 -6.91 18.77 -2.68
N CYS A 17 -7.19 17.71 -1.95
CA CYS A 17 -6.65 16.39 -2.23
C CYS A 17 -7.10 15.95 -3.63
N THR A 18 -6.18 15.43 -4.45
CA THR A 18 -6.48 14.91 -5.79
C THR A 18 -7.44 13.72 -5.76
N THR A 19 -7.41 12.94 -4.68
CA THR A 19 -8.19 11.71 -4.52
C THR A 19 -9.51 11.97 -3.78
N CYS A 20 -9.48 12.73 -2.68
CA CYS A 20 -10.69 13.06 -1.92
C CYS A 20 -11.48 14.27 -2.45
N GLY A 21 -10.87 15.13 -3.27
CA GLY A 21 -11.46 16.41 -3.65
C GLY A 21 -11.73 17.32 -2.45
N SER A 22 -12.88 18.03 -2.46
CA SER A 22 -13.32 18.84 -1.33
C SER A 22 -13.88 17.95 -0.22
N HIS A 23 -13.05 17.65 0.77
CA HIS A 23 -13.44 16.89 1.96
C HIS A 23 -13.79 17.80 3.14
N ASP A 24 -14.51 17.26 4.12
CA ASP A 24 -14.72 17.89 5.43
C ASP A 24 -13.52 17.58 6.35
N SER A 25 -12.76 18.61 6.71
CA SER A 25 -11.61 18.49 7.62
C SER A 25 -11.99 18.08 9.04
N THR A 26 -13.27 18.16 9.41
CA THR A 26 -13.76 17.84 10.75
C THR A 26 -14.27 16.41 10.86
N GLU A 27 -14.52 15.73 9.73
CA GLU A 27 -14.97 14.34 9.69
C GLU A 27 -13.92 13.44 10.34
N ARG A 28 -14.36 12.62 11.30
CA ARG A 28 -13.48 11.74 12.08
C ARG A 28 -13.75 10.29 11.74
N THR A 29 -12.68 9.53 11.58
CA THR A 29 -12.70 8.08 11.41
C THR A 29 -11.80 7.39 12.43
N TRP A 30 -12.06 6.11 12.68
CA TRP A 30 -11.17 5.26 13.46
C TRP A 30 -10.19 4.56 12.52
N MET A 31 -8.91 4.64 12.86
CA MET A 31 -7.84 3.95 12.14
C MET A 31 -7.00 3.16 13.13
N MET A 32 -6.65 1.92 12.76
CA MET A 32 -5.53 1.20 13.37
C MET A 32 -4.24 1.65 12.68
N PHE A 33 -3.23 2.06 13.45
CA PHE A 33 -1.95 2.44 12.86
C PHE A 33 -1.18 1.21 12.37
N PRO A 34 -0.67 1.21 11.12
CA PRO A 34 0.11 0.11 10.57
C PRO A 34 1.26 -0.29 11.48
N GLY A 35 1.45 -1.60 11.69
CA GLY A 35 2.52 -2.14 12.54
C GLY A 35 2.30 -1.99 14.06
N THR A 36 1.10 -1.58 14.49
CA THR A 36 0.74 -1.44 15.91
C THR A 36 -0.62 -2.07 16.22
N ASP A 37 -0.93 -2.22 17.50
CA ASP A 37 -2.25 -2.60 18.02
C ASP A 37 -3.08 -1.37 18.46
N VAL A 38 -2.67 -0.17 18.06
CA VAL A 38 -3.27 1.09 18.51
C VAL A 38 -4.33 1.58 17.53
N PHE A 39 -5.53 1.84 18.06
CA PHE A 39 -6.59 2.54 17.35
C PHE A 39 -6.69 3.99 17.81
N ALA A 40 -6.80 4.91 16.85
CA ALA A 40 -7.03 6.32 17.14
C ALA A 40 -8.14 6.91 16.28
N ARG A 41 -8.83 7.89 16.85
CA ARG A 41 -9.82 8.69 16.14
C ARG A 41 -9.14 9.90 15.49
N ILE A 42 -8.92 9.83 14.19
CA ILE A 42 -8.20 10.84 13.42
C ILE A 42 -9.11 11.47 12.36
N PRO A 43 -8.74 12.63 11.77
CA PRO A 43 -9.48 13.16 10.62
C PRO A 43 -9.49 12.16 9.46
N PHE A 44 -10.61 12.06 8.74
CA PHE A 44 -10.77 11.14 7.62
C PHE A 44 -9.67 11.31 6.56
N HIS A 45 -9.39 12.56 6.18
CA HIS A 45 -8.38 12.85 5.16
C HIS A 45 -6.97 12.41 5.60
N ALA A 46 -6.64 12.55 6.89
CA ALA A 46 -5.37 12.06 7.42
C ALA A 46 -5.28 10.52 7.32
N ALA A 47 -6.36 9.81 7.66
CA ALA A 47 -6.41 8.36 7.51
C ALA A 47 -6.23 7.93 6.05
N HIS A 48 -6.92 8.60 5.13
CA HIS A 48 -6.79 8.34 3.71
C HIS A 48 -5.36 8.55 3.20
N SER A 49 -4.73 9.69 3.50
CA SER A 49 -3.36 9.99 3.05
C SER A 49 -2.32 9.00 3.58
N ILE A 50 -2.49 8.52 4.82
CA ILE A 50 -1.64 7.46 5.38
C ILE A 50 -1.80 6.17 4.56
N ILE A 51 -3.04 5.73 4.33
CA ILE A 51 -3.32 4.50 3.55
C ILE A 51 -2.80 4.62 2.12
N GLU A 52 -2.98 5.77 1.47
CA GLU A 52 -2.52 6.01 0.10
C GLU A 52 -1.00 5.92 -0.01
N THR A 53 -0.28 6.55 0.93
CA THR A 53 1.19 6.46 1.00
C THR A 53 1.66 5.02 1.24
N ASP A 54 1.00 4.31 2.15
CA ASP A 54 1.34 2.91 2.45
C ASP A 54 1.10 2.00 1.24
N GLN A 55 0.03 2.24 0.47
CA GLN A 55 -0.27 1.50 -0.75
C GLN A 55 0.85 1.68 -1.79
N GLU A 56 1.32 2.91 -2.01
CA GLU A 56 2.43 3.19 -2.93
C GLU A 56 3.72 2.48 -2.50
N HIS A 57 4.02 2.49 -1.20
CA HIS A 57 5.18 1.79 -0.65
C HIS A 57 5.08 0.26 -0.81
N LEU A 58 3.90 -0.32 -0.53
CA LEU A 58 3.66 -1.75 -0.71
C LEU A 58 3.75 -2.17 -2.18
N ASP A 59 3.27 -1.35 -3.10
CA ASP A 59 3.40 -1.60 -4.55
C ASP A 59 4.86 -1.61 -5.00
N PHE A 60 5.68 -0.69 -4.47
CA PHE A 60 7.12 -0.65 -4.74
C PHE A 60 7.82 -1.90 -4.22
N GLU A 61 7.63 -2.26 -2.95
CA GLU A 61 8.26 -3.44 -2.36
C GLU A 61 7.79 -4.74 -3.03
N THR A 62 6.53 -4.81 -3.49
CA THR A 62 6.02 -5.93 -4.27
C THR A 62 6.75 -6.07 -5.61
N LYS A 63 6.93 -4.97 -6.35
CA LYS A 63 7.68 -4.96 -7.63
C LYS A 63 9.13 -5.37 -7.44
N LYS A 64 9.76 -4.88 -6.37
CA LYS A 64 11.14 -5.22 -6.01
C LYS A 64 11.28 -6.70 -5.66
N LEU A 65 10.38 -7.23 -4.83
CA LEU A 65 10.33 -8.66 -4.51
C LEU A 65 10.11 -9.50 -5.76
N HIS A 66 9.22 -9.08 -6.67
CA HIS A 66 8.99 -9.75 -7.95
C HIS A 66 10.25 -9.82 -8.80
N SER A 67 11.00 -8.72 -8.89
CA SER A 67 12.30 -8.69 -9.57
C SER A 67 13.29 -9.67 -8.95
N TYR A 68 13.40 -9.68 -7.62
CA TYR A 68 14.31 -10.58 -6.93
C TYR A 68 13.97 -12.06 -7.19
N VAL A 69 12.68 -12.42 -7.13
CA VAL A 69 12.21 -13.78 -7.42
C VAL A 69 12.55 -14.18 -8.85
N LYS A 70 12.34 -13.30 -9.83
CA LYS A 70 12.73 -13.52 -11.23
C LYS A 70 14.21 -13.82 -11.38
N ASP A 71 15.06 -12.99 -10.81
CA ASP A 71 16.52 -13.13 -10.93
C ASP A 71 17.01 -14.43 -10.29
N LYS A 72 16.50 -14.76 -9.10
CA LYS A 72 16.85 -16.03 -8.43
C LYS A 72 16.33 -17.24 -9.19
N THR A 73 15.13 -17.15 -9.77
CA THR A 73 14.56 -18.24 -10.57
C THR A 73 15.38 -18.46 -11.85
N LEU A 74 15.83 -17.39 -12.50
CA LEU A 74 16.72 -17.47 -13.66
C LEU A 74 18.04 -18.16 -13.29
N LEU A 75 18.70 -17.73 -12.22
CA LEU A 75 19.95 -18.34 -11.73
C LEU A 75 19.78 -19.83 -11.38
N ILE A 76 18.62 -20.21 -10.83
CA ILE A 76 18.28 -21.62 -10.57
C ILE A 76 18.13 -22.40 -11.87
N SER A 77 17.44 -21.82 -12.85
CA SER A 77 17.27 -22.43 -14.17
C SER A 77 18.59 -22.64 -14.90
N GLU A 78 19.52 -21.68 -14.80
CA GLU A 78 20.84 -21.73 -15.44
C GLU A 78 21.80 -22.72 -14.78
N LYS A 79 21.63 -23.03 -13.49
CA LYS A 79 22.53 -23.90 -12.74
C LYS A 79 22.51 -25.39 -13.12
N GLY A 80 21.80 -25.78 -14.18
CA GLY A 80 21.87 -27.10 -14.83
C GLY A 80 21.31 -28.26 -14.01
N ALA A 81 21.81 -28.48 -12.79
CA ALA A 81 21.43 -29.55 -11.87
C ALA A 81 19.94 -29.54 -11.45
N LEU A 82 19.24 -28.43 -11.67
CA LEU A 82 17.80 -28.28 -11.42
C LEU A 82 16.97 -28.25 -12.70
N ALA A 83 17.55 -28.01 -13.88
CA ALA A 83 16.83 -28.08 -15.15
C ALA A 83 16.29 -29.50 -15.42
N ASP A 84 17.02 -30.51 -14.94
CA ASP A 84 16.63 -31.92 -15.06
C ASP A 84 15.62 -32.35 -13.96
N LYS A 85 15.50 -31.59 -12.86
CA LYS A 85 14.69 -31.93 -11.68
C LYS A 85 13.41 -31.12 -11.53
N ILE A 86 13.38 -29.89 -12.05
CA ILE A 86 12.24 -28.98 -11.95
C ILE A 86 11.80 -28.64 -13.37
N SER A 87 10.55 -29.01 -13.70
CA SER A 87 9.96 -28.70 -14.99
C SER A 87 10.01 -27.20 -15.28
N PRO A 88 10.42 -26.77 -16.50
CA PRO A 88 10.38 -25.37 -16.93
C PRO A 88 9.02 -24.69 -16.75
N ALA A 89 7.91 -25.46 -16.75
CA ALA A 89 6.57 -24.95 -16.51
C ALA A 89 6.39 -24.44 -15.07
N VAL A 90 6.99 -25.12 -14.09
CA VAL A 90 6.96 -24.73 -12.66
C VAL A 90 7.79 -23.47 -12.42
N LEU A 91 8.94 -23.34 -13.08
CA LEU A 91 9.75 -22.12 -13.04
C LEU A 91 9.01 -20.93 -13.67
N LYS A 92 8.32 -21.14 -14.79
CA LYS A 92 7.47 -20.11 -15.40
C LYS A 92 6.35 -19.68 -14.46
N SER A 93 5.66 -20.61 -13.80
CA SER A 93 4.58 -20.27 -12.88
C SER A 93 5.03 -19.44 -11.67
N LEU A 94 6.25 -19.66 -11.17
CA LEU A 94 6.84 -18.86 -10.09
C LEU A 94 7.11 -17.41 -10.51
N VAL A 95 7.40 -17.19 -11.80
CA VAL A 95 7.71 -15.86 -12.37
C VAL A 95 6.44 -15.11 -12.79
N THR A 96 5.44 -15.81 -13.32
CA THR A 96 4.10 -15.27 -13.54
C THR A 96 3.31 -15.25 -12.23
N LEU A 97 3.70 -14.37 -11.31
CA LEU A 97 2.81 -13.87 -10.27
C LEU A 97 1.74 -12.97 -10.91
N THR A 98 0.85 -13.55 -11.71
CA THR A 98 -0.43 -12.90 -12.04
C THR A 98 -1.28 -12.98 -10.79
N GLY A 99 -1.35 -11.87 -10.06
CA GLY A 99 -2.38 -11.70 -9.03
C GLY A 99 -3.72 -11.95 -9.70
N ASN A 100 -4.43 -13.00 -9.26
CA ASN A 100 -5.81 -13.23 -9.64
C ASN A 100 -6.65 -12.11 -9.00
N ASN A 101 -6.65 -10.92 -9.62
CA ASN A 101 -7.63 -9.88 -9.39
C ASN A 101 -8.96 -10.39 -9.96
N ARG A 102 -9.60 -11.31 -9.23
CA ARG A 102 -11.01 -11.61 -9.42
C ARG A 102 -11.79 -10.37 -8.96
N LYS A 103 -12.28 -9.62 -9.94
CA LYS A 103 -13.44 -8.74 -9.77
C LYS A 103 -14.66 -9.55 -9.34
#